data_AF-A0A9E3TL29-F1
#
_entry.id   AF-A0A9E3TL29-F1
#
_cell.length_a   1.000
_cell.length_b   1.000
_cell.length_c   1.000
_cell.angle_alpha   90.00
_cell.angle_beta   90.00
_cell.angle_gamma   90.00
#
_symmetry.space_group_name_H-M   'P 1'
#
loop_
_entity.id
_entity.type
_entity.pdbx_description
1 polymer ?
#
loop_
_entity_poly.entity_id
_entity_poly.type
_entity_poly.pdbx_seq_one_letter_code
_entity_poly.pdbx_strand_id
1 'polypeptide(L)'
;MTAASLPIHNLDDLRRYVHHTICEYNELEVNVFEITERILLRGGKPCGVYFCLHGPRSVKLTAIWETESNTILFYGSTGQRMHRTHLVAAPELQSQAA
;
A
#
# COMPACT_ATOMS: atom_id res chain seq x y z
N MET A 1 16.55 16.24 -6.45
CA MET A 1 15.47 15.78 -5.56
C MET A 1 15.73 14.31 -5.28
N THR A 2 16.41 14.01 -4.18
CA THR A 2 16.79 12.65 -3.78
C THR A 2 15.55 11.87 -3.41
N ALA A 3 15.25 10.82 -4.17
CA ALA A 3 14.21 9.87 -3.80
C ALA A 3 14.58 9.27 -2.44
N ALA A 4 13.80 9.56 -1.41
CA ALA A 4 14.01 9.02 -0.08
C ALA A 4 13.85 7.49 -0.15
N SER A 5 14.99 6.81 -0.05
CA SER A 5 15.12 5.37 -0.05
C SER A 5 14.58 4.82 1.28
N LEU A 6 13.32 4.39 1.33
CA LEU A 6 12.71 3.81 2.53
C LEU A 6 12.95 2.28 2.56
N PRO A 7 13.71 1.77 3.55
CA PRO A 7 13.89 0.33 3.73
C PRO A 7 12.64 -0.25 4.40
N ILE A 8 11.81 -0.93 3.60
CA ILE A 8 10.65 -1.69 4.07
C ILE A 8 11.02 -3.16 4.06
N HIS A 9 11.11 -3.77 5.25
CA HIS A 9 11.65 -5.12 5.39
C HIS A 9 10.58 -6.21 5.36
N ASN A 10 9.35 -5.88 5.76
CA ASN A 10 8.25 -6.84 5.89
C ASN A 10 6.90 -6.17 5.54
N LEU A 11 5.84 -6.98 5.49
CA LEU A 11 4.49 -6.52 5.18
C LEU A 11 3.93 -5.55 6.23
N ASP A 12 4.31 -5.67 7.50
CA ASP A 12 3.84 -4.74 8.54
C ASP A 12 4.42 -3.33 8.34
N ASP A 13 5.71 -3.24 8.02
CA ASP A 13 6.36 -1.97 7.65
C ASP A 13 5.70 -1.37 6.40
N LEU A 14 5.38 -2.21 5.41
CA LEU A 14 4.69 -1.80 4.20
C LEU A 14 3.30 -1.23 4.52
N ARG A 15 2.54 -1.95 5.34
CA ARG A 15 1.20 -1.55 5.81
C ARG A 15 1.25 -0.23 6.56
N ARG A 16 2.19 -0.08 7.51
CA ARG A 16 2.38 1.17 8.26
C ARG A 16 2.73 2.34 7.35
N TYR A 17 3.64 2.13 6.41
CA TYR A 17 4.02 3.16 5.45
C TYR A 17 2.83 3.58 4.56
N VAL A 18 2.10 2.60 4.01
CA VAL A 18 0.93 2.85 3.17
C VAL A 18 -0.16 3.60 3.95
N HIS A 19 -0.47 3.15 5.18
CA HIS A 19 -1.46 3.78 6.04
C HIS A 19 -1.09 5.25 6.32
N HIS A 20 0.13 5.50 6.77
CA HIS A 20 0.60 6.86 7.05
C HIS A 20 0.55 7.74 5.80
N THR A 21 1.01 7.22 4.66
CA THR A 21 1.02 7.96 3.39
C THR A 21 -0.39 8.31 2.94
N ILE A 22 -1.33 7.36 2.97
CA ILE A 22 -2.73 7.63 2.61
C ILE A 22 -3.33 8.71 3.52
N CYS A 23 -3.10 8.62 4.83
CA CYS A 23 -3.60 9.61 5.78
C CYS A 23 -3.01 11.00 5.52
N GLU A 24 -1.70 11.10 5.32
CA GLU A 24 -1.01 12.36 5.03
C GLU A 24 -1.56 13.03 3.75
N TYR A 25 -1.70 12.28 2.66
CA TYR A 25 -2.20 12.81 1.38
C TYR A 25 -3.68 13.23 1.41
N ASN A 26 -4.46 12.73 2.37
CA ASN A 26 -5.90 12.97 2.47
C ASN A 26 -6.27 13.75 3.74
N GLU A 27 -5.29 14.29 4.45
CA GLU A 27 -5.47 15.07 5.69
C GLU A 27 -6.31 14.32 6.73
N LEU A 28 -6.10 13.00 6.83
CA LEU A 28 -6.77 12.13 7.79
C LEU A 28 -5.90 11.90 9.02
N GLU A 29 -6.55 11.76 10.18
CA GLU A 29 -5.88 11.35 11.41
C GLU A 29 -5.43 9.88 11.31
N VAL A 30 -4.14 9.63 11.53
CA VAL A 30 -3.56 8.27 11.48
C VAL A 30 -4.10 7.45 12.66
N ASN A 31 -4.39 6.17 12.42
CA ASN A 31 -4.96 5.22 13.42
C ASN A 31 -6.44 5.43 13.79
N VAL A 32 -7.13 6.40 13.18
CA VAL A 32 -8.59 6.53 13.35
C VAL A 32 -9.35 5.59 12.41
N PHE A 33 -8.80 5.36 11.21
CA PHE A 33 -9.45 4.56 10.17
C PHE A 33 -8.75 3.22 10.01
N GLU A 34 -9.55 2.17 9.82
CA GLU A 34 -9.03 0.83 9.59
C GLU A 34 -8.45 0.72 8.17
N ILE A 35 -7.33 0.00 8.06
CA ILE A 35 -6.74 -0.42 6.80
C ILE A 35 -6.81 -1.94 6.69
N THR A 36 -7.35 -2.41 5.57
CA THR A 36 -7.36 -3.83 5.21
C THR A 36 -6.34 -4.10 4.12
N GLU A 37 -5.82 -5.32 4.09
CA GLU A 37 -4.84 -5.75 3.10
C GLU A 37 -5.20 -7.10 2.49
N ARG A 38 -4.82 -7.30 1.23
CA ARG A 38 -5.06 -8.54 0.48
C ARG A 38 -3.88 -8.83 -0.44
N ILE A 39 -3.32 -10.03 -0.32
CA ILE A 39 -2.30 -10.51 -1.25
C ILE A 39 -2.93 -10.73 -2.64
N LEU A 40 -2.30 -10.18 -3.66
CA LEU A 40 -2.67 -10.36 -5.06
C LEU A 40 -1.90 -11.54 -5.63
N LEU A 41 -2.61 -12.42 -6.33
CA LEU A 41 -2.03 -13.59 -7.00
C LEU A 41 -2.15 -13.42 -8.52
N ARG A 42 -1.06 -13.69 -9.24
CA ARG A 42 -1.05 -13.83 -10.70
C ARG A 42 -0.56 -15.24 -11.04
N GLY A 43 -1.41 -16.04 -11.70
CA GLY A 43 -1.08 -17.43 -12.03
C GLY A 43 -0.74 -18.28 -10.80
N GLY A 44 -1.39 -18.02 -9.67
CA GLY A 44 -1.15 -18.72 -8.40
C GLY A 44 0.07 -18.24 -7.61
N LYS A 45 0.85 -17.28 -8.12
CA LYS A 45 2.01 -16.72 -7.44
C LYS A 45 1.69 -15.34 -6.86
N PRO A 46 2.13 -15.00 -5.63
CA PRO A 46 2.05 -13.64 -5.10
C PRO A 46 2.73 -12.65 -6.04
N CYS A 47 2.02 -11.57 -6.41
CA CYS A 47 2.53 -10.54 -7.30
C CYS A 47 2.35 -9.11 -6.74
N GLY A 48 1.81 -8.99 -5.52
CA GLY A 48 1.58 -7.71 -4.90
C GLY A 48 0.64 -7.76 -3.72
N VAL A 49 0.35 -6.59 -3.16
CA VAL A 49 -0.59 -6.41 -2.06
C VAL A 49 -1.51 -5.22 -2.38
N TYR A 50 -2.80 -5.45 -2.22
CA TYR A 50 -3.82 -4.40 -2.26
C TYR A 50 -4.13 -3.95 -0.84
N PHE A 51 -4.11 -2.64 -0.63
CA PHE A 51 -4.48 -1.98 0.62
C PHE A 51 -5.73 -1.13 0.41
N CYS A 52 -6.64 -1.16 1.37
CA CYS A 52 -7.85 -0.34 1.39
C CYS A 52 -8.03 0.30 2.76
N LEU A 53 -7.95 1.63 2.80
CA LEU A 53 -8.27 2.43 3.98
C LEU A 53 -9.74 2.86 3.91
N HIS A 54 -10.45 2.58 4.99
CA HIS A 54 -11.89 2.82 5.14
C HIS A 54 -12.12 4.18 5.80
N GLY A 55 -12.16 5.23 4.99
CA GLY A 55 -12.29 6.59 5.47
C GLY A 55 -13.73 6.98 5.83
N PRO A 56 -13.94 8.25 6.22
CA PRO A 56 -15.25 8.73 6.62
C PRO A 56 -16.24 8.75 5.45
N ARG A 57 -17.54 8.59 5.75
CA ARG A 57 -18.64 8.63 4.76
C ARG A 57 -18.50 7.59 3.64
N SER A 58 -17.99 6.40 3.98
CA SER A 58 -17.78 5.28 3.05
C SER A 58 -16.76 5.55 1.94
N VAL A 59 -15.87 6.53 2.10
CA VAL A 59 -14.79 6.75 1.15
C VAL A 59 -13.78 5.60 1.22
N LYS A 60 -13.32 5.13 0.06
CA LYS A 60 -12.29 4.11 -0.04
C LYS A 60 -11.05 4.74 -0.66
N LEU A 61 -9.96 4.72 0.08
CA LEU A 61 -8.64 5.15 -0.40
C LEU A 61 -7.79 3.89 -0.51
N THR A 62 -7.10 3.74 -1.63
CA THR A 62 -6.48 2.45 -1.94
C THR A 62 -5.04 2.62 -2.37
N ALA A 63 -4.25 1.58 -2.11
CA ALA A 63 -2.89 1.50 -2.62
C ALA A 63 -2.60 0.08 -3.10
N ILE A 64 -1.75 -0.04 -4.10
CA ILE A 64 -1.29 -1.32 -4.63
C ILE A 64 0.22 -1.31 -4.61
N TRP A 65 0.82 -2.25 -3.88
CA TRP A 65 2.22 -2.57 -4.07
C TRP A 65 2.35 -3.70 -5.09
N GLU A 66 3.15 -3.49 -6.13
CA GLU A 66 3.51 -4.50 -7.12
C GLU A 66 4.93 -5.02 -6.89
N THR A 67 5.11 -6.34 -6.96
CA THR A 67 6.42 -6.96 -6.74
C THR A 67 7.36 -6.81 -7.93
N GLU A 68 6.82 -6.76 -9.15
CA GLU A 68 7.63 -6.70 -10.39
C GLU A 68 8.44 -5.40 -10.47
N SER A 69 7.77 -4.25 -10.31
CA SER A 69 8.45 -2.94 -10.32
C SER A 69 8.85 -2.45 -8.92
N ASN A 70 8.63 -3.26 -7.89
CA ASN A 70 8.81 -2.90 -6.47
C ASN A 70 8.28 -1.50 -6.13
N THR A 71 7.06 -1.20 -6.57
CA THR A 71 6.48 0.15 -6.54
C THR A 71 5.11 0.11 -5.88
N ILE A 72 4.85 1.10 -5.04
CA ILE A 72 3.56 1.35 -4.43
C ILE A 72 2.85 2.43 -5.25
N LEU A 73 1.62 2.15 -5.67
CA LEU A 73 0.75 3.03 -6.41
C LEU A 73 -0.41 3.45 -5.51
N PHE A 74 -0.59 4.75 -5.30
CA PHE A 74 -1.66 5.28 -4.45
C PHE A 74 -2.79 5.84 -5.32
N TYR A 75 -4.02 5.49 -4.95
CA TYR A 75 -5.22 5.88 -5.67
C TYR A 75 -6.19 6.61 -4.76
N GLY A 76 -6.74 7.71 -5.28
CA GLY A 76 -7.79 8.48 -4.62
C GLY A 76 -9.15 7.79 -4.67
N SER A 77 -10.13 8.42 -4.06
CA SER A 77 -11.51 7.91 -3.91
C SER A 77 -12.27 7.65 -5.21
N THR A 78 -11.83 8.24 -6.31
CA THR A 78 -12.39 8.09 -7.66
C THR A 78 -11.61 7.09 -8.52
N GLY A 79 -10.57 6.44 -7.97
CA GLY A 79 -9.70 5.52 -8.70
C GLY A 79 -8.58 6.19 -9.51
N GLN A 80 -8.41 7.51 -9.39
CA GLN A 80 -7.29 8.23 -10.00
C GLN A 80 -5.98 7.99 -9.25
N ARG A 81 -4.87 7.80 -9.98
CA ARG A 81 -3.54 7.64 -9.37
C ARG A 81 -3.04 8.99 -8.87
N MET A 82 -2.77 9.09 -7.57
CA MET A 82 -2.34 10.33 -6.91
C MET A 82 -0.83 10.37 -6.68
N HIS A 83 -0.23 9.24 -6.31
CA HIS A 83 1.17 9.17 -5.94
C HIS A 83 1.77 7.81 -6.28
N ARG A 84 3.10 7.75 -6.35
CA ARG A 84 3.86 6.50 -6.43
C ARG A 84 5.13 6.57 -5.61
N THR A 85 5.47 5.46 -4.96
CA THR A 85 6.72 5.30 -4.22
C THR A 85 7.44 4.06 -4.72
N HIS A 86 8.69 4.23 -5.15
CA HIS A 86 9.56 3.09 -5.45
C HIS A 86 10.30 2.65 -4.19
N LEU A 87 10.25 1.36 -3.88
CA LEU A 87 10.93 0.81 -2.72
C LEU A 87 12.35 0.38 -3.09
N VAL A 88 13.26 0.48 -2.13
CA VAL A 88 14.68 0.15 -2.32
C VAL A 88 14.92 -1.36 -2.25
N ALA A 89 14.15 -2.02 -1.40
CA ALA A 89 14.13 -3.47 -1.24
C ALA A 89 12.68 -3.93 -1.28
N ALA A 90 12.44 -5.11 -1.84
CA ALA A 90 11.11 -5.70 -1.86
C ALA A 90 10.87 -6.44 -0.53
N PRO A 91 9.76 -6.16 0.19
CA PRO A 91 9.41 -6.93 1.37
C PRO A 91 9.08 -8.40 1.01
N GLU A 92 9.37 -9.31 1.93
CA GLU A 92 9.06 -10.72 1.72
C GLU A 92 7.55 -10.98 1.77
N LEU A 93 7.02 -11.58 0.69
CA LEU A 93 5.63 -12.05 0.61
C LEU A 93 5.57 -13.52 0.98
N GLN A 94 5.26 -13.82 2.25
CA GLN A 94 4.82 -15.16 2.60
C GLN A 94 3.36 -15.33 2.21
N SER A 95 3.11 -16.13 1.18
CA SER A 95 1.77 -16.60 0.85
C SER A 95 1.26 -17.43 2.02
N GLN A 96 0.35 -16.90 2.84
CA GLN A 96 -0.49 -17.76 3.67
C GLN A 96 -1.53 -18.41 2.74
N ALA A 97 -1.13 -19.51 2.11
CA ALA A 97 -2.07 -20.46 1.55
C ALA A 97 -2.78 -21.14 2.72
N ALA A 98 -4.08 -20.87 2.87
CA ALA A 98 -4.97 -21.65 3.71
C ALA A 98 -5.28 -22.99 3.04
#